data_AF-A0A9E6DA88-F1
#
_entry.id   AF-A0A9E6DA88-F1
#
_cell.length_a   1.000
_cell.length_b   1.000
_cell.length_c   1.000
_cell.angle_alpha   90.00
_cell.angle_beta   90.00
_cell.angle_gamma   90.00
#
_symmetry.space_group_name_H-M   'P 1'
#
loop_
_entity.id
_entity.type
_entity.pdbx_description
1 polymer ?
#
loop_
_entity_poly.entity_id
_entity_poly.type
_entity_poly.pdbx_seq_one_letter_code
_entity_poly.pdbx_strand_id
1 'polypeptide(L)'
;MKLIKILVFLTLTLTTQTNLFAETWNEPWQKEIIQKADYFVLANVLSNIEGIGTKIEIIKSFGTQNISGEILINSFSLLKLSSASGHGVHLDFKKGQTIYFLLTKRDDGNYAIPTPTSGFAVMDADKNVFATYRHSYHQTLVSQELYEKTYTEIWNYYKTSKFDEKNVSQFINENIDKAPASFDEEEISTFFLQHAALETAYLLDLPIELNRLKKFINCDNFHSRVSALQLLSTSKKNYTKDFLFEYIKDQKNENFEKVIAIWSLTKIGGKEYSEKLISITDLLSDEETGFDSNLMDPRIATHFPSPKSAVEALL
;
A
#
# COMPACT_ATOMS: atom_id res chain seq x y z
N MET A 1 -1.32 55.53 -22.07
CA MET A 1 -2.15 54.30 -22.13
C MET A 1 -1.36 53.00 -22.07
N LYS A 2 -0.23 52.81 -22.77
CA LYS A 2 0.56 51.55 -22.73
C LYS A 2 1.13 51.22 -21.34
N LEU A 3 1.68 52.21 -20.63
CA LEU A 3 2.21 52.03 -19.27
C LEU A 3 1.13 51.62 -18.25
N ILE A 4 -0.08 52.19 -18.34
CA ILE A 4 -1.20 51.82 -17.46
C ILE A 4 -1.65 50.38 -17.71
N LYS A 5 -1.65 49.92 -18.97
CA LYS A 5 -1.98 48.52 -19.30
C LYS A 5 -0.93 47.53 -18.80
N ILE A 6 0.36 47.87 -18.89
CA ILE A 6 1.46 47.06 -18.35
C ILE A 6 1.38 47.01 -16.82
N LEU A 7 1.10 48.14 -16.18
CA LEU A 7 0.98 48.21 -14.72
C LEU A 7 -0.19 47.34 -14.25
N VAL A 8 -1.38 47.47 -14.86
CA VAL A 8 -2.56 46.65 -14.52
C VAL A 8 -2.31 45.16 -14.74
N PHE A 9 -1.59 44.78 -15.80
CA PHE A 9 -1.22 43.38 -16.05
C PHE A 9 -0.25 42.86 -14.98
N LEU A 10 0.75 43.66 -14.58
CA LEU A 10 1.69 43.32 -13.51
C LEU A 10 0.99 43.20 -12.15
N THR A 11 0.06 44.11 -11.80
CA THR A 11 -0.72 44.00 -10.57
C THR A 11 -1.63 42.78 -10.59
N LEU A 12 -2.28 42.46 -11.73
CA LEU A 12 -3.08 41.25 -11.86
C LEU A 12 -2.24 39.98 -11.64
N THR A 13 -1.05 39.89 -12.25
CA THR A 13 -0.16 38.72 -12.10
C THR A 13 0.44 38.58 -10.70
N LEU A 14 0.66 39.70 -10.00
CA LEU A 14 1.16 39.70 -8.62
C LEU A 14 0.04 39.35 -7.60
N THR A 15 -1.23 39.61 -7.91
CA THR A 15 -2.37 39.24 -7.05
C THR A 15 -2.89 37.82 -7.25
N THR A 16 -2.44 37.10 -8.30
CA THR A 16 -2.84 35.71 -8.57
C THR A 16 -1.88 34.66 -8.00
N GLN A 17 -0.86 35.05 -7.24
CA GLN A 17 -0.10 34.09 -6.42
C GLN A 17 -0.87 33.80 -5.12
N THR A 18 -2.03 33.16 -5.23
CA THR A 18 -2.54 32.38 -4.11
C THR A 18 -1.51 31.27 -3.89
N ASN A 19 -0.72 31.37 -2.83
CA ASN A 19 0.06 30.23 -2.34
C ASN A 19 -0.94 29.11 -2.10
N LEU A 20 -1.05 28.19 -3.05
CA LEU A 20 -1.82 26.97 -2.88
C LEU A 20 -1.03 26.14 -1.89
N PHE A 21 -1.48 26.17 -0.65
CA PHE A 21 -0.93 25.37 0.43
C PHE A 21 -1.46 23.95 0.26
N ALA A 22 -0.58 23.01 -0.08
CA ALA A 22 -0.87 21.59 -0.11
C ALA A 22 -0.06 20.91 0.99
N GLU A 23 -0.75 20.26 1.92
CA GLU A 23 -0.12 19.31 2.83
C GLU A 23 0.08 18.02 2.07
N THR A 24 1.34 17.61 1.94
CA THR A 24 1.67 16.34 1.30
C THR A 24 2.30 15.40 2.30
N TRP A 25 2.14 14.09 2.12
CA TRP A 25 2.69 13.09 3.02
C TRP A 25 3.19 11.84 2.32
N ASN A 26 4.11 11.15 2.99
CA ASN A 26 4.60 9.85 2.59
C ASN A 26 3.69 8.75 3.15
N GLU A 27 3.20 7.87 2.28
CA GLU A 27 2.36 6.74 2.64
C GLU A 27 3.18 5.51 3.05
N PRO A 28 2.84 4.86 4.16
CA PRO A 28 3.46 3.60 4.56
C PRO A 28 2.94 2.42 3.73
N TRP A 29 3.77 1.40 3.58
CA TRP A 29 3.35 0.12 2.99
C TRP A 29 2.38 -0.61 3.93
N GLN A 30 1.45 -1.38 3.36
CA GLN A 30 0.42 -2.09 4.13
C GLN A 30 1.01 -3.00 5.21
N LYS A 31 2.14 -3.66 4.92
CA LYS A 31 2.85 -4.50 5.90
C LYS A 31 3.25 -3.72 7.16
N GLU A 32 3.77 -2.49 7.02
CA GLU A 32 4.15 -1.63 8.14
C GLU A 32 2.92 -1.22 8.95
N ILE A 33 1.83 -0.84 8.28
CA ILE A 33 0.56 -0.47 8.92
C ILE A 33 0.05 -1.61 9.81
N ILE A 34 -0.04 -2.83 9.27
CA ILE A 34 -0.58 -3.99 10.00
C ILE A 34 0.30 -4.33 11.21
N GLN A 35 1.62 -4.29 11.04
CA GLN A 35 2.57 -4.57 12.12
C GLN A 35 2.43 -3.56 13.27
N LYS A 36 2.27 -2.27 12.96
CA LYS A 36 2.24 -1.18 13.95
C LYS A 36 0.86 -0.85 14.52
N ALA A 37 -0.23 -1.35 13.93
CA ALA A 37 -1.57 -1.18 14.48
C ALA A 37 -1.77 -2.05 15.74
N ASP A 38 -2.56 -1.57 16.70
CA ASP A 38 -2.90 -2.28 17.94
C ASP A 38 -4.22 -3.02 17.82
N TYR A 39 -5.15 -2.50 17.02
CA TYR A 39 -6.48 -3.06 16.84
C TYR A 39 -6.83 -3.16 15.35
N PHE A 40 -7.57 -4.22 15.01
CA PHE A 40 -8.25 -4.36 13.74
C PHE A 40 -9.75 -4.51 14.02
N VAL A 41 -10.56 -3.60 13.49
CA VAL A 41 -11.98 -3.48 13.83
C VAL A 41 -12.85 -3.20 12.62
N LEU A 42 -14.13 -3.54 12.71
CA LEU A 42 -15.21 -3.02 11.87
C LEU A 42 -16.02 -2.04 12.70
N ALA A 43 -16.29 -0.85 12.17
CA ALA A 43 -16.99 0.19 12.90
C ALA A 43 -17.95 0.99 12.01
N ASN A 44 -18.97 1.58 12.64
CA ASN A 44 -19.86 2.54 12.00
C ASN A 44 -19.40 3.98 12.32
N VAL A 45 -19.37 4.85 11.32
CA VAL A 45 -19.04 6.27 11.49
C VAL A 45 -20.23 7.02 12.06
N LEU A 46 -20.10 7.57 13.26
CA LEU A 46 -21.18 8.31 13.93
C LEU A 46 -21.19 9.78 13.52
N SER A 47 -20.03 10.42 13.51
CA SER A 47 -19.86 11.83 13.14
C SER A 47 -18.39 12.21 12.95
N ASN A 48 -18.12 13.20 12.11
CA ASN A 48 -16.89 13.98 12.16
C ASN A 48 -17.11 15.23 12.99
N ILE A 49 -16.18 15.52 13.89
CA ILE A 49 -16.19 16.69 14.75
C ILE A 49 -15.05 17.59 14.27
N GLU A 50 -15.40 18.76 13.74
CA GLU A 50 -14.46 19.70 13.13
C GLU A 50 -13.31 20.04 14.10
N GLY A 51 -12.07 19.91 13.61
CA GLY A 51 -10.86 20.17 14.39
C GLY A 51 -10.55 19.15 15.49
N ILE A 52 -11.40 18.13 15.70
CA ILE A 52 -11.23 17.11 16.74
C ILE A 52 -10.96 15.73 16.14
N GLY A 53 -11.79 15.26 15.21
CA GLY A 53 -11.62 13.95 14.60
C GLY A 53 -12.94 13.22 14.31
N THR A 54 -12.87 11.90 14.10
CA THR A 54 -14.02 11.07 13.76
C THR A 54 -14.43 10.20 14.94
N LYS A 55 -15.70 10.29 15.33
CA LYS A 55 -16.30 9.39 16.31
C LYS A 55 -16.88 8.16 15.59
N ILE A 56 -16.53 6.98 16.07
CA ILE A 56 -16.98 5.70 15.52
C ILE A 56 -17.55 4.80 16.62
N GLU A 57 -18.42 3.88 16.23
CA GLU A 57 -18.94 2.81 17.09
C GLU A 57 -18.42 1.46 16.61
N ILE A 58 -17.74 0.72 17.49
CA ILE A 58 -17.18 -0.59 17.15
C ILE A 58 -18.31 -1.62 17.02
N ILE A 59 -18.40 -2.23 15.84
CA ILE A 59 -19.32 -3.32 15.52
C ILE A 59 -18.66 -4.67 15.84
N LYS A 60 -17.41 -4.84 15.42
CA LYS A 60 -16.65 -6.09 15.55
C LYS A 60 -15.17 -5.81 15.76
N SER A 61 -14.55 -6.57 16.65
CA SER A 61 -13.08 -6.62 16.81
C SER A 61 -12.54 -7.92 16.21
N PHE A 62 -11.33 -7.87 15.68
CA PHE A 62 -10.62 -9.01 15.10
C PHE A 62 -9.35 -9.33 15.89
N GLY A 63 -9.00 -10.61 15.97
CA GLY A 63 -7.86 -11.09 16.75
C GLY A 63 -8.13 -11.17 18.25
N THR A 64 -7.08 -11.12 19.06
CA THR A 64 -7.15 -11.29 20.52
C THR A 64 -7.39 -9.99 21.29
N GLN A 65 -7.00 -8.86 20.72
CA GLN A 65 -7.20 -7.54 21.31
C GLN A 65 -8.63 -7.08 21.01
N ASN A 66 -9.45 -6.94 22.06
CA ASN A 66 -10.82 -6.51 21.91
C ASN A 66 -10.98 -5.05 22.34
N ILE A 67 -11.79 -4.34 21.56
CA ILE A 67 -12.27 -3.00 21.84
C ILE A 67 -13.76 -2.96 21.50
N SER A 68 -14.53 -2.16 22.23
CA SER A 68 -15.99 -2.09 22.08
C SER A 68 -16.51 -0.70 22.43
N GLY A 69 -17.70 -0.38 21.94
CA GLY A 69 -18.36 0.89 22.22
C GLY A 69 -17.90 2.01 21.30
N GLU A 70 -18.12 3.25 21.73
CA GLU A 70 -17.78 4.44 20.98
C GLU A 70 -16.33 4.86 21.26
N ILE A 71 -15.60 5.21 20.20
CA ILE A 71 -14.23 5.74 20.31
C ILE A 71 -14.04 6.95 19.39
N LEU A 72 -12.97 7.70 19.66
CA LEU A 72 -12.56 8.85 18.87
C LEU A 72 -11.24 8.54 18.15
N ILE A 73 -11.24 8.71 16.83
CA ILE A 73 -10.04 8.76 16.01
C ILE A 73 -9.68 10.24 15.82
N ASN A 74 -8.59 10.69 16.44
CA ASN A 74 -8.20 12.10 16.47
C ASN A 74 -6.77 12.36 15.99
N SER A 75 -6.11 11.37 15.37
CA SER A 75 -4.73 11.56 14.93
C SER A 75 -4.26 10.56 13.88
N PHE A 76 -3.00 10.76 13.47
CA PHE A 76 -2.28 9.89 12.56
C PHE A 76 -1.05 9.28 13.26
N SER A 77 -0.83 7.96 13.12
CA SER A 77 0.26 7.25 13.82
C SER A 77 1.52 7.09 12.98
N LEU A 78 1.41 7.10 11.64
CA LEU A 78 2.53 6.92 10.70
C LEU A 78 2.72 8.09 9.74
N LEU A 79 2.02 9.21 9.97
CA LEU A 79 2.08 10.38 9.11
C LEU A 79 3.48 10.99 9.11
N LYS A 80 4.09 11.00 7.93
CA LYS A 80 5.34 11.72 7.64
C LYS A 80 5.04 12.78 6.59
N LEU A 81 4.94 14.03 7.03
CA LEU A 81 4.70 15.16 6.13
C LEU A 81 5.92 15.39 5.24
N SER A 82 5.67 15.57 3.94
CA SER A 82 6.66 15.97 2.93
C SER A 82 6.63 17.49 2.69
N SER A 83 5.45 18.10 2.88
CA SER A 83 5.25 19.55 3.02
C SER A 83 4.18 19.81 4.09
N ALA A 84 4.29 20.91 4.84
CA ALA A 84 3.32 21.24 5.89
C ALA A 84 2.89 22.71 5.82
N SER A 85 1.58 22.95 5.84
CA SER A 85 0.98 24.28 6.02
C SER A 85 0.26 24.45 7.36
N GLY A 86 0.15 23.39 8.18
CA GLY A 86 -0.24 23.48 9.58
C GLY A 86 -1.74 23.23 9.85
N HIS A 87 -2.41 22.44 9.02
CA HIS A 87 -3.78 22.01 9.25
C HIS A 87 -3.82 20.81 10.22
N GLY A 88 -4.92 20.75 10.99
CA GLY A 88 -5.15 19.70 11.97
C GLY A 88 -5.55 18.38 11.32
N VAL A 89 -6.01 17.43 12.14
CA VAL A 89 -6.48 16.13 11.66
C VAL A 89 -7.82 16.30 10.95
N HIS A 90 -7.80 16.20 9.62
CA HIS A 90 -8.98 16.22 8.78
C HIS A 90 -9.30 14.82 8.29
N LEU A 91 -10.27 14.19 8.94
CA LEU A 91 -10.87 12.92 8.53
C LEU A 91 -12.26 13.22 7.98
N ASP A 92 -12.52 12.83 6.73
CA ASP A 92 -13.79 13.12 6.04
C ASP A 92 -14.57 11.84 5.72
N PHE A 93 -14.77 11.00 6.75
CA PHE A 93 -15.57 9.79 6.61
C PHE A 93 -17.05 10.11 6.61
N LYS A 94 -17.85 9.45 5.76
CA LYS A 94 -19.29 9.75 5.69
C LYS A 94 -20.01 9.19 6.92
N LYS A 95 -20.89 9.97 7.54
CA LYS A 95 -21.76 9.49 8.62
C LYS A 95 -22.60 8.28 8.15
N GLY A 96 -22.67 7.24 8.97
CA GLY A 96 -23.35 5.97 8.67
C GLY A 96 -22.55 5.01 7.80
N GLN A 97 -21.33 5.37 7.40
CA GLN A 97 -20.46 4.49 6.64
C GLN A 97 -19.90 3.39 7.55
N THR A 98 -19.91 2.16 7.06
CA THR A 98 -19.28 1.02 7.74
C THR A 98 -17.87 0.82 7.17
N ILE A 99 -16.88 0.84 8.05
CA ILE A 99 -15.46 0.91 7.67
C ILE A 99 -14.67 -0.05 8.55
N TYR A 100 -13.75 -0.78 7.94
CA TYR A 100 -12.70 -1.50 8.64
C TYR A 100 -11.55 -0.56 8.98
N PHE A 101 -11.03 -0.61 10.20
CA PHE A 101 -9.92 0.22 10.65
C PHE A 101 -8.79 -0.60 11.25
N LEU A 102 -7.56 -0.18 10.95
CA LEU A 102 -6.34 -0.54 11.65
C LEU A 102 -5.95 0.64 12.54
N LEU A 103 -6.15 0.48 13.85
CA LEU A 103 -6.05 1.56 14.82
C LEU A 103 -4.82 1.40 15.70
N THR A 104 -4.17 2.52 16.01
CA THR A 104 -3.12 2.61 17.05
C THR A 104 -3.70 3.37 18.25
N LYS A 105 -3.51 2.83 19.46
CA LYS A 105 -3.91 3.52 20.69
C LYS A 105 -2.88 4.58 21.05
N ARG A 106 -3.36 5.73 21.51
CA ARG A 106 -2.53 6.87 21.92
C ARG A 106 -2.50 7.02 23.43
N ASP A 107 -1.52 7.78 23.90
CA ASP A 107 -1.33 8.10 25.32
C ASP A 107 -2.46 8.98 25.90
N ASP A 108 -3.17 9.73 25.04
CA ASP A 108 -4.36 10.51 25.42
C ASP A 108 -5.63 9.65 25.57
N GLY A 109 -5.52 8.34 25.37
CA GLY A 109 -6.63 7.39 25.44
C GLY A 109 -7.47 7.28 24.16
N ASN A 110 -7.21 8.12 23.15
CA ASN A 110 -7.87 8.08 21.85
C ASN A 110 -7.10 7.19 20.86
N TYR A 111 -7.55 7.19 19.61
CA TYR A 111 -7.01 6.32 18.55
C TYR A 111 -6.54 7.13 17.35
N ALA A 112 -5.63 6.51 16.59
CA ALA A 112 -5.12 7.04 15.33
C ALA A 112 -5.25 6.01 14.22
N ILE A 113 -5.46 6.49 12.99
CA ILE A 113 -5.18 5.72 11.77
C ILE A 113 -3.76 6.05 11.28
N PRO A 114 -3.15 5.31 10.36
CA PRO A 114 -1.77 5.57 9.94
C PRO A 114 -1.56 6.93 9.27
N THR A 115 -2.40 7.24 8.28
CA THR A 115 -2.37 8.46 7.45
C THR A 115 -3.80 8.83 7.02
N PRO A 116 -4.03 10.00 6.40
CA PRO A 116 -5.36 10.37 5.90
C PRO A 116 -5.99 9.38 4.91
N THR A 117 -5.18 8.56 4.23
CA THR A 117 -5.60 7.72 3.11
C THR A 117 -5.29 6.23 3.29
N SER A 118 -4.78 5.81 4.45
CA SER A 118 -4.48 4.39 4.71
C SER A 118 -4.94 3.92 6.09
N GLY A 119 -4.86 2.59 6.27
CA GLY A 119 -5.29 1.90 7.48
C GLY A 119 -6.81 1.83 7.66
N PHE A 120 -7.57 2.05 6.60
CA PHE A 120 -8.99 1.76 6.58
C PHE A 120 -9.43 1.14 5.26
N ALA A 121 -10.55 0.42 5.28
CA ALA A 121 -11.19 -0.15 4.09
C ALA A 121 -12.70 0.06 4.18
N VAL A 122 -13.25 0.75 3.19
CA VAL A 122 -14.68 1.10 3.13
C VAL A 122 -15.48 -0.10 2.64
N MET A 123 -16.61 -0.37 3.31
CA MET A 123 -17.60 -1.33 2.81
C MET A 123 -18.74 -0.59 2.10
N ASP A 124 -19.12 -1.08 0.91
CA ASP A 124 -20.27 -0.55 0.15
C ASP A 124 -21.60 -1.18 0.60
N ALA A 125 -22.69 -0.79 -0.07
CA ALA A 125 -24.03 -1.28 0.22
C ALA A 125 -24.22 -2.77 -0.12
N ASP A 126 -23.44 -3.30 -1.06
CA ASP A 126 -23.48 -4.69 -1.53
C ASP A 126 -22.51 -5.60 -0.75
N LYS A 127 -21.93 -5.08 0.35
CA LYS A 127 -20.93 -5.76 1.19
C LYS A 127 -19.66 -6.13 0.44
N ASN A 128 -19.25 -5.33 -0.53
CA ASN A 128 -17.89 -5.35 -1.04
C ASN A 128 -17.03 -4.35 -0.28
N VAL A 129 -15.74 -4.63 -0.21
CA VAL A 129 -14.74 -3.88 0.54
C VAL A 129 -13.69 -3.37 -0.42
N PHE A 130 -13.46 -2.06 -0.40
CA PHE A 130 -12.32 -1.42 -1.08
C PHE A 130 -11.06 -1.62 -0.23
N ALA A 131 -10.40 -2.75 -0.45
CA ALA A 131 -9.33 -3.26 0.39
C ALA A 131 -7.95 -2.85 -0.12
N THR A 132 -7.02 -2.56 0.80
CA THR A 132 -5.64 -2.15 0.47
C THR A 132 -4.65 -3.23 0.88
N TYR A 133 -4.27 -4.16 0.00
CA TYR A 133 -3.33 -5.23 0.38
C TYR A 133 -1.84 -4.82 0.28
N ARG A 134 -1.51 -3.83 -0.55
CA ARG A 134 -0.12 -3.42 -0.81
C ARG A 134 0.20 -1.99 -0.37
N HIS A 135 -0.50 -1.03 -0.97
CA HIS A 135 -0.32 0.40 -0.78
C HIS A 135 -1.65 1.11 -1.05
N SER A 136 -1.96 2.21 -0.35
CA SER A 136 -3.25 2.92 -0.37
C SER A 136 -3.74 3.36 -1.76
N TYR A 137 -2.81 3.47 -2.72
CA TYR A 137 -3.08 3.73 -4.13
C TYR A 137 -3.64 2.56 -4.92
N HIS A 138 -3.56 1.36 -4.37
CA HIS A 138 -3.91 0.10 -5.04
C HIS A 138 -4.97 -0.59 -4.20
N GLN A 139 -6.21 -0.17 -4.42
CA GLN A 139 -7.36 -0.80 -3.82
C GLN A 139 -7.88 -1.91 -4.74
N THR A 140 -8.34 -2.99 -4.11
CA THR A 140 -9.04 -4.09 -4.77
C THR A 140 -10.45 -4.17 -4.21
N LEU A 141 -11.42 -4.45 -5.07
CA LEU A 141 -12.79 -4.68 -4.63
C LEU A 141 -12.99 -6.18 -4.39
N VAL A 142 -13.27 -6.56 -3.14
CA VAL A 142 -13.47 -7.95 -2.74
C VAL A 142 -14.72 -8.08 -1.86
N SER A 143 -15.33 -9.25 -1.79
CA SER A 143 -16.45 -9.47 -0.86
C SER A 143 -16.01 -9.29 0.60
N GLN A 144 -16.94 -8.88 1.46
CA GLN A 144 -16.74 -8.80 2.90
C GLN A 144 -16.16 -10.10 3.47
N GLU A 145 -16.73 -11.25 3.05
CA GLU A 145 -16.29 -12.57 3.52
C GLU A 145 -14.82 -12.81 3.19
N LEU A 146 -14.40 -12.52 1.95
CA LEU A 146 -13.01 -12.71 1.55
C LEU A 146 -12.06 -11.75 2.27
N TYR A 147 -12.47 -10.48 2.41
CA TYR A 147 -11.70 -9.49 3.14
C TYR A 147 -11.48 -9.93 4.58
N GLU A 148 -12.55 -10.24 5.32
CA GLU A 148 -12.46 -10.69 6.71
C GLU A 148 -11.65 -11.98 6.83
N LYS A 149 -11.85 -12.95 5.91
CA LYS A 149 -11.07 -14.20 5.88
C LYS A 149 -9.58 -13.90 5.75
N THR A 150 -9.17 -13.16 4.73
CA THR A 150 -7.73 -12.92 4.47
C THR A 150 -7.10 -12.01 5.52
N TYR A 151 -7.75 -10.90 5.89
CA TYR A 151 -7.19 -9.96 6.86
C TYR A 151 -7.13 -10.51 8.27
N THR A 152 -8.08 -11.36 8.68
CA THR A 152 -7.99 -12.02 10.00
C THR A 152 -6.75 -12.89 10.08
N GLU A 153 -6.45 -13.66 9.04
CA GLU A 153 -5.26 -14.51 9.02
C GLU A 153 -3.95 -13.71 8.94
N ILE A 154 -3.92 -12.65 8.11
CA ILE A 154 -2.79 -11.71 8.06
C ILE A 154 -2.58 -11.06 9.44
N TRP A 155 -3.64 -10.59 10.07
CA TRP A 155 -3.59 -10.00 11.41
C TRP A 155 -3.04 -11.00 12.43
N ASN A 156 -3.61 -12.21 12.48
CA ASN A 156 -3.18 -13.25 13.41
C ASN A 156 -1.71 -13.64 13.20
N TYR A 157 -1.23 -13.68 11.96
CA TYR A 157 0.18 -13.92 11.66
C TYR A 157 1.08 -12.86 12.30
N TYR A 158 0.76 -11.58 12.15
CA TYR A 158 1.58 -10.51 12.74
C TYR A 158 1.42 -10.37 14.25
N LYS A 159 0.28 -10.74 14.84
CA LYS A 159 0.03 -10.60 16.29
C LYS A 159 0.38 -11.84 17.10
N THR A 160 0.35 -13.02 16.49
CA THR A 160 0.49 -14.30 17.20
C THR A 160 1.41 -15.30 16.50
N SER A 161 1.88 -15.00 15.29
CA SER A 161 2.64 -15.91 14.43
C SER A 161 1.89 -17.20 14.08
N LYS A 162 0.54 -17.16 14.11
CA LYS A 162 -0.35 -18.28 13.77
C LYS A 162 -1.40 -17.80 12.79
N PHE A 163 -1.79 -18.68 11.88
CA PHE A 163 -2.89 -18.49 10.95
C PHE A 163 -3.34 -19.85 10.40
N ASP A 164 -4.52 -19.92 9.80
CA ASP A 164 -5.02 -21.13 9.14
C ASP A 164 -4.36 -21.30 7.76
N GLU A 165 -3.18 -21.93 7.78
CA GLU A 165 -2.38 -22.15 6.58
C GLU A 165 -3.14 -22.93 5.49
N LYS A 166 -3.96 -23.91 5.86
CA LYS A 166 -4.68 -24.75 4.90
C LYS A 166 -5.70 -23.92 4.13
N ASN A 167 -6.57 -23.21 4.85
CA ASN A 167 -7.66 -22.46 4.23
C ASN A 167 -7.16 -21.26 3.41
N VAL A 168 -6.06 -20.62 3.85
CA VAL A 168 -5.45 -19.52 3.10
C VAL A 168 -4.68 -20.03 1.89
N SER A 169 -3.92 -21.12 2.03
CA SER A 169 -3.19 -21.72 0.90
C SER A 169 -4.15 -22.21 -0.18
N GLN A 170 -5.33 -22.72 0.18
CA GLN A 170 -6.35 -23.09 -0.79
C GLN A 170 -6.77 -21.86 -1.64
N PHE A 171 -7.16 -20.76 -0.99
CA PHE A 171 -7.55 -19.52 -1.68
C PHE A 171 -6.41 -18.98 -2.57
N ILE A 172 -5.18 -18.98 -2.06
CA ILE A 172 -4.00 -18.53 -2.80
C ILE A 172 -3.80 -19.39 -4.04
N ASN A 173 -3.80 -20.72 -3.90
CA ASN A 173 -3.55 -21.63 -5.00
C ASN A 173 -4.65 -21.57 -6.07
N GLU A 174 -5.92 -21.54 -5.66
CA GLU A 174 -7.06 -21.44 -6.58
C GLU A 174 -6.97 -20.22 -7.51
N ASN A 175 -6.41 -19.11 -7.06
CA ASN A 175 -6.30 -17.89 -7.85
C ASN A 175 -4.95 -17.77 -8.58
N ILE A 176 -3.84 -18.18 -7.95
CA ILE A 176 -2.51 -18.18 -8.57
C ILE A 176 -2.40 -19.25 -9.66
N ASP A 177 -3.16 -20.34 -9.63
CA ASP A 177 -3.09 -21.39 -10.66
C ASP A 177 -3.77 -21.00 -11.98
N LYS A 178 -4.67 -20.01 -11.97
CA LYS A 178 -5.30 -19.44 -13.18
C LYS A 178 -4.29 -18.63 -14.01
N ALA A 179 -4.60 -18.38 -15.28
CA ALA A 179 -3.84 -17.41 -16.07
C ALA A 179 -4.00 -15.99 -15.47
N PRO A 180 -3.00 -15.10 -15.58
CA PRO A 180 -3.14 -13.72 -15.14
C PRO A 180 -4.32 -13.04 -15.85
N ALA A 181 -5.24 -12.48 -15.08
CA ALA A 181 -6.39 -11.74 -15.58
C ALA A 181 -6.00 -10.31 -15.95
N SER A 182 -6.68 -9.75 -16.95
CA SER A 182 -6.54 -8.35 -17.37
C SER A 182 -7.47 -7.42 -16.57
N PHE A 183 -7.52 -6.14 -16.96
CA PHE A 183 -8.47 -5.15 -16.45
C PHE A 183 -9.80 -5.11 -17.23
N ASP A 184 -10.00 -6.04 -18.17
CA ASP A 184 -11.23 -6.13 -18.92
C ASP A 184 -12.42 -6.44 -17.99
N GLU A 185 -13.60 -5.92 -18.32
CA GLU A 185 -14.80 -6.02 -17.46
C GLU A 185 -15.15 -7.47 -17.08
N GLU A 186 -14.92 -8.42 -18.00
CA GLU A 186 -15.16 -9.85 -17.77
C GLU A 186 -14.13 -10.50 -16.84
N GLU A 187 -12.93 -9.92 -16.72
CA GLU A 187 -11.80 -10.46 -15.98
C GLU A 187 -11.51 -9.73 -14.67
N ILE A 188 -12.05 -8.52 -14.49
CA ILE A 188 -11.71 -7.62 -13.37
C ILE A 188 -11.91 -8.26 -11.99
N SER A 189 -12.95 -9.07 -11.82
CA SER A 189 -13.19 -9.83 -10.58
C SER A 189 -12.07 -10.84 -10.33
N THR A 190 -11.65 -11.57 -11.37
CA THR A 190 -10.53 -12.52 -11.27
C THR A 190 -9.22 -11.79 -10.99
N PHE A 191 -9.00 -10.63 -11.62
CA PHE A 191 -7.84 -9.79 -11.36
C PHE A 191 -7.76 -9.36 -9.90
N PHE A 192 -8.87 -8.88 -9.32
CA PHE A 192 -8.95 -8.50 -7.90
C PHE A 192 -8.65 -9.69 -6.97
N LEU A 193 -9.19 -10.87 -7.26
CA LEU A 193 -8.91 -12.09 -6.48
C LEU A 193 -7.44 -12.52 -6.59
N GLN A 194 -6.83 -12.39 -7.77
CA GLN A 194 -5.41 -12.69 -7.98
C GLN A 194 -4.50 -11.70 -7.26
N HIS A 195 -4.81 -10.41 -7.32
CA HIS A 195 -4.07 -9.40 -6.56
C HIS A 195 -4.15 -9.68 -5.06
N ALA A 196 -5.35 -9.90 -4.52
CA ALA A 196 -5.55 -10.26 -3.11
C ALA A 196 -4.78 -11.54 -2.73
N ALA A 197 -4.78 -12.56 -3.59
CA ALA A 197 -4.04 -13.82 -3.36
C ALA A 197 -2.52 -13.62 -3.33
N LEU A 198 -1.94 -12.90 -4.30
CA LEU A 198 -0.50 -12.63 -4.35
C LEU A 198 -0.04 -11.83 -3.14
N GLU A 199 -0.77 -10.79 -2.78
CA GLU A 199 -0.41 -9.93 -1.64
C GLU A 199 -0.66 -10.64 -0.29
N THR A 200 -1.71 -11.46 -0.18
CA THR A 200 -1.93 -12.28 1.03
C THR A 200 -0.78 -13.28 1.22
N ALA A 201 -0.32 -13.93 0.15
CA ALA A 201 0.85 -14.80 0.22
C ALA A 201 2.10 -14.03 0.68
N TYR A 202 2.32 -12.82 0.16
CA TYR A 202 3.45 -11.97 0.56
C TYR A 202 3.36 -11.54 2.03
N LEU A 203 2.18 -11.08 2.46
CA LEU A 203 1.93 -10.62 3.82
C LEU A 203 2.03 -11.74 4.87
N LEU A 204 1.78 -12.98 4.48
CA LEU A 204 1.95 -14.17 5.33
C LEU A 204 3.33 -14.82 5.20
N ASP A 205 4.24 -14.21 4.43
CA ASP A 205 5.56 -14.75 4.09
C ASP A 205 5.49 -16.20 3.53
N LEU A 206 4.44 -16.53 2.77
CA LEU A 206 4.24 -17.84 2.14
C LEU A 206 5.01 -17.94 0.81
N PRO A 207 5.98 -18.85 0.66
CA PRO A 207 6.72 -19.01 -0.58
C PRO A 207 5.87 -19.68 -1.66
N ILE A 208 5.86 -19.08 -2.85
CA ILE A 208 5.31 -19.70 -4.08
C ILE A 208 6.46 -20.02 -5.03
N GLU A 209 6.38 -21.16 -5.70
CA GLU A 209 7.39 -21.58 -6.66
C GLU A 209 7.53 -20.58 -7.81
N LEU A 210 8.78 -20.20 -8.13
CA LEU A 210 9.09 -19.24 -9.18
C LEU A 210 8.38 -19.54 -10.50
N ASN A 211 8.33 -20.83 -10.90
CA ASN A 211 7.67 -21.21 -12.16
C ASN A 211 6.18 -20.88 -12.19
N ARG A 212 5.48 -20.91 -11.04
CA ARG A 212 4.07 -20.48 -10.96
C ARG A 212 3.93 -18.97 -11.03
N LEU A 213 4.91 -18.22 -10.53
CA LEU A 213 4.90 -16.75 -10.54
C LEU A 213 5.34 -16.14 -11.88
N LYS A 214 6.17 -16.84 -12.67
CA LYS A 214 6.68 -16.34 -13.96
C LYS A 214 5.58 -15.84 -14.90
N LYS A 215 4.40 -16.47 -14.92
CA LYS A 215 3.28 -16.00 -15.75
C LYS A 215 2.77 -14.61 -15.35
N PHE A 216 2.77 -14.29 -14.05
CA PHE A 216 2.40 -12.96 -13.55
C PHE A 216 3.53 -11.94 -13.70
N ILE A 217 4.79 -12.39 -13.67
CA ILE A 217 5.97 -11.52 -13.88
C ILE A 217 6.10 -11.13 -15.36
N ASN A 218 5.69 -12.00 -16.27
CA ASN A 218 5.87 -11.80 -17.71
C ASN A 218 4.59 -11.32 -18.42
N CYS A 219 3.51 -11.00 -17.69
CA CYS A 219 2.28 -10.48 -18.31
C CYS A 219 2.33 -8.96 -18.47
N ASP A 220 1.43 -8.42 -19.30
CA ASP A 220 1.35 -6.98 -19.57
C ASP A 220 0.77 -6.18 -18.40
N ASN A 221 0.16 -6.83 -17.41
CA ASN A 221 -0.41 -6.19 -16.23
C ASN A 221 0.67 -5.77 -15.21
N PHE A 222 0.90 -4.46 -15.09
CA PHE A 222 1.84 -3.86 -14.13
C PHE A 222 1.63 -4.32 -12.68
N HIS A 223 0.38 -4.33 -12.20
CA HIS A 223 0.10 -4.67 -10.80
C HIS A 223 0.43 -6.13 -10.51
N SER A 224 0.13 -7.03 -11.44
CA SER A 224 0.47 -8.45 -11.35
C SER A 224 1.99 -8.66 -11.32
N ARG A 225 2.75 -7.94 -12.17
CA ARG A 225 4.22 -8.01 -12.18
C ARG A 225 4.79 -7.58 -10.84
N VAL A 226 4.37 -6.43 -10.32
CA VAL A 226 4.83 -5.89 -9.03
C VAL A 226 4.50 -6.85 -7.87
N SER A 227 3.26 -7.33 -7.78
CA SER A 227 2.85 -8.26 -6.73
C SER A 227 3.65 -9.57 -6.76
N ALA A 228 3.89 -10.12 -7.96
CA ALA A 228 4.65 -11.35 -8.12
C ALA A 228 6.14 -11.18 -7.81
N LEU A 229 6.77 -10.07 -8.24
CA LEU A 229 8.16 -9.74 -7.91
C LEU A 229 8.35 -9.52 -6.42
N GLN A 230 7.41 -8.84 -5.75
CA GLN A 230 7.43 -8.65 -4.30
C GLN A 230 7.30 -9.98 -3.56
N LEU A 231 6.43 -10.89 -4.03
CA LEU A 231 6.23 -12.20 -3.44
C LEU A 231 7.49 -13.09 -3.52
N LEU A 232 8.36 -12.92 -4.52
CA LEU A 232 9.62 -13.68 -4.57
C LEU A 232 10.53 -13.43 -3.34
N SER A 233 10.33 -12.33 -2.62
CA SER A 233 11.04 -12.02 -1.36
C SER A 233 10.71 -12.95 -0.19
N THR A 234 9.81 -13.93 -0.36
CA THR A 234 9.51 -14.96 0.64
C THR A 234 10.27 -16.27 0.38
N SER A 235 10.90 -16.43 -0.79
CA SER A 235 11.57 -17.66 -1.20
C SER A 235 13.10 -17.54 -1.14
N LYS A 236 13.74 -18.21 -0.18
CA LYS A 236 15.20 -18.17 0.03
C LYS A 236 16.02 -19.04 -0.94
N LYS A 237 15.40 -19.63 -1.97
CA LYS A 237 16.05 -20.56 -2.90
C LYS A 237 17.02 -19.81 -3.83
N ASN A 238 18.19 -20.38 -4.11
CA ASN A 238 19.23 -19.68 -4.90
C ASN A 238 18.74 -19.31 -6.31
N TYR A 239 18.02 -20.20 -7.00
CA TYR A 239 17.48 -19.88 -8.32
C TYR A 239 16.49 -18.71 -8.33
N THR A 240 15.81 -18.43 -7.21
CA THR A 240 14.95 -17.24 -7.08
C THR A 240 15.79 -15.98 -6.99
N LYS A 241 16.88 -16.02 -6.22
CA LYS A 241 17.82 -14.90 -6.09
C LYS A 241 18.52 -14.60 -7.41
N ASP A 242 18.98 -15.64 -8.11
CA ASP A 242 19.57 -15.53 -9.45
C ASP A 242 18.57 -14.95 -10.45
N PHE A 243 17.32 -15.42 -10.42
CA PHE A 243 16.26 -14.86 -11.26
C PHE A 243 16.04 -13.37 -10.99
N LEU A 244 15.92 -12.95 -9.73
CA LEU A 244 15.75 -11.54 -9.37
C LEU A 244 16.96 -10.70 -9.82
N PHE A 245 18.18 -11.19 -9.62
CA PHE A 245 19.39 -10.50 -10.03
C PHE A 245 19.47 -10.30 -11.56
N GLU A 246 19.15 -11.34 -12.33
CA GLU A 246 19.09 -11.21 -13.80
C GLU A 246 17.92 -10.33 -14.25
N TYR A 247 16.78 -10.37 -13.57
CA TYR A 247 15.65 -9.47 -13.84
C TYR A 247 16.04 -7.99 -13.66
N ILE A 248 16.82 -7.67 -12.62
CA ILE A 248 17.30 -6.30 -12.35
C ILE A 248 18.24 -5.80 -13.45
N LYS A 249 19.10 -6.69 -13.97
CA LYS A 249 20.08 -6.37 -15.03
C LYS A 249 19.46 -6.21 -16.42
N ASP A 250 18.29 -6.80 -16.66
CA ASP A 250 17.66 -6.72 -17.97
C ASP A 250 17.15 -5.29 -18.23
N GLN A 251 17.72 -4.65 -19.25
CA GLN A 251 17.38 -3.29 -19.65
C GLN A 251 15.95 -3.16 -20.19
N LYS A 252 15.29 -4.27 -20.53
CA LYS A 252 13.88 -4.27 -20.99
C LYS A 252 12.87 -4.13 -19.86
N ASN A 253 13.25 -4.39 -18.60
CA ASN A 253 12.34 -4.27 -17.46
C ASN A 253 12.26 -2.82 -16.98
N GLU A 254 11.07 -2.42 -16.54
CA GLU A 254 10.79 -1.05 -16.11
C GLU A 254 11.47 -0.72 -14.77
N ASN A 255 11.80 0.55 -14.56
CA ASN A 255 12.53 1.00 -13.37
C ASN A 255 11.77 0.69 -12.07
N PHE A 256 10.45 0.87 -12.05
CA PHE A 256 9.62 0.53 -10.88
C PHE A 256 9.77 -0.94 -10.48
N GLU A 257 9.68 -1.84 -11.47
CA GLU A 257 9.76 -3.29 -11.26
C GLU A 257 11.15 -3.71 -10.81
N LYS A 258 12.21 -3.07 -11.36
CA LYS A 258 13.58 -3.27 -10.92
C LYS A 258 13.77 -2.91 -9.45
N VAL A 259 13.21 -1.79 -8.98
CA VAL A 259 13.28 -1.41 -7.56
C VAL A 259 12.58 -2.45 -6.67
N ILE A 260 11.40 -2.92 -7.08
CA ILE A 260 10.70 -4.01 -6.36
C ILE A 260 11.57 -5.27 -6.31
N ALA A 261 12.20 -5.64 -7.44
CA ALA A 261 13.11 -6.78 -7.49
C ALA A 261 14.37 -6.57 -6.61
N ILE A 262 14.93 -5.35 -6.55
CA ILE A 262 16.04 -4.98 -5.68
C ILE A 262 15.63 -5.17 -4.21
N TRP A 263 14.51 -4.60 -3.78
CA TRP A 263 14.03 -4.76 -2.40
C TRP A 263 13.75 -6.22 -2.06
N SER A 264 13.14 -6.97 -2.99
CA SER A 264 12.92 -8.40 -2.83
C SER A 264 14.23 -9.16 -2.65
N LEU A 265 15.23 -8.89 -3.49
CA LEU A 265 16.53 -9.54 -3.44
C LEU A 265 17.31 -9.15 -2.17
N THR A 266 17.27 -7.88 -1.76
CA THR A 266 17.90 -7.43 -0.49
C THR A 266 17.35 -8.20 0.71
N LYS A 267 16.04 -8.48 0.75
CA LYS A 267 15.43 -9.23 1.86
C LYS A 267 15.93 -10.68 1.98
N ILE A 268 16.25 -11.36 0.87
CA ILE A 268 16.58 -12.81 0.86
C ILE A 268 18.02 -13.13 0.44
N GLY A 269 18.71 -12.17 -0.14
CA GLY A 269 19.99 -12.34 -0.82
C GLY A 269 21.18 -12.42 0.12
N GLY A 270 21.10 -11.75 1.27
CA GLY A 270 22.21 -11.63 2.21
C GLY A 270 23.42 -10.92 1.58
N LYS A 271 24.57 -11.02 2.25
CA LYS A 271 25.79 -10.28 1.87
C LYS A 271 26.24 -10.53 0.43
N GLU A 272 26.16 -11.78 -0.05
CA GLU A 272 26.59 -12.15 -1.41
C GLU A 272 25.85 -11.34 -2.49
N TYR A 273 24.52 -11.29 -2.43
CA TYR A 273 23.74 -10.57 -3.45
C TYR A 273 23.73 -9.06 -3.22
N SER A 274 23.90 -8.58 -1.99
CA SER A 274 24.16 -7.17 -1.73
C SER A 274 25.44 -6.71 -2.44
N GLU A 275 26.54 -7.47 -2.33
CA GLU A 275 27.79 -7.18 -3.04
C GLU A 275 27.62 -7.25 -4.57
N LYS A 276 26.86 -8.22 -5.08
CA LYS A 276 26.52 -8.28 -6.52
C LYS A 276 25.74 -7.06 -6.97
N LEU A 277 24.74 -6.61 -6.20
CA LEU A 277 23.97 -5.40 -6.52
C LEU A 277 24.86 -4.17 -6.54
N ILE A 278 25.69 -3.98 -5.51
CA ILE A 278 26.66 -2.87 -5.44
C ILE A 278 27.60 -2.87 -6.64
N SER A 279 28.03 -4.06 -7.12
CA SER A 279 28.92 -4.16 -8.28
C SER A 279 28.30 -3.72 -9.61
N ILE A 280 26.97 -3.61 -9.68
CA ILE A 280 26.25 -3.18 -10.89
C ILE A 280 25.60 -1.80 -10.74
N THR A 281 25.80 -1.09 -9.63
CA THR A 281 25.16 0.22 -9.36
C THR A 281 25.31 1.21 -10.52
N ASP A 282 26.51 1.30 -11.11
CA ASP A 282 26.80 2.23 -12.22
C ASP A 282 26.11 1.84 -13.55
N LEU A 283 25.55 0.63 -13.64
CA LEU A 283 24.79 0.14 -14.79
C LEU A 283 23.28 0.33 -14.63
N LEU A 284 22.82 0.74 -13.45
CA LEU A 284 21.42 0.94 -13.15
C LEU A 284 20.98 2.36 -13.52
N SER A 285 19.72 2.49 -13.94
CA SER A 285 19.14 3.80 -14.22
C SER A 285 19.08 4.64 -12.94
N ASP A 286 19.42 5.92 -13.07
CA ASP A 286 19.22 6.95 -12.05
C ASP A 286 17.92 7.74 -12.27
N GLU A 287 17.13 7.34 -13.26
CA GLU A 287 15.83 7.95 -13.53
C GLU A 287 14.85 7.63 -12.41
N GLU A 288 14.29 8.68 -11.80
CA GLU A 288 13.23 8.53 -10.81
C GLU A 288 12.02 7.81 -11.42
N THR A 289 11.39 6.99 -10.61
CA THR A 289 10.17 6.27 -10.98
C THR A 289 9.12 6.53 -9.90
N GLY A 290 7.86 6.31 -10.22
CA GLY A 290 6.78 6.56 -9.28
C GLY A 290 5.62 5.63 -9.51
N PHE A 291 4.60 5.76 -8.67
CA PHE A 291 3.32 5.14 -8.95
C PHE A 291 2.65 5.91 -10.09
N ASP A 292 2.28 5.20 -11.16
CA ASP A 292 1.70 5.83 -12.34
C ASP A 292 0.34 6.46 -12.01
N SER A 293 0.17 7.72 -12.41
CA SER A 293 -0.92 8.58 -11.98
C SER A 293 -2.18 8.31 -12.79
N ASN A 294 -3.16 7.59 -12.24
CA ASN A 294 -4.53 7.66 -12.75
C ASN A 294 -5.60 7.92 -11.69
N LEU A 295 -5.32 7.79 -10.38
CA LEU A 295 -6.27 8.02 -9.28
C LEU A 295 -5.56 8.38 -7.95
N MET A 296 -4.50 9.20 -8.01
CA MET A 296 -3.71 9.52 -6.82
C MET A 296 -4.19 10.82 -6.19
N ASP A 297 -4.49 10.78 -4.90
CA ASP A 297 -4.62 12.00 -4.10
C ASP A 297 -3.32 12.80 -4.29
N PRO A 298 -3.35 14.02 -4.88
CA PRO A 298 -2.14 14.78 -5.20
C PRO A 298 -1.36 15.20 -3.94
N ARG A 299 -1.93 14.95 -2.76
CA ARG A 299 -1.30 15.15 -1.47
C ARG A 299 -0.39 13.98 -1.08
N ILE A 300 -0.56 12.79 -1.64
CA ILE A 300 0.37 11.71 -1.34
C ILE A 300 1.65 11.92 -2.17
N ALA A 301 2.75 12.15 -1.48
CA ALA A 301 4.08 12.43 -2.05
C ALA A 301 5.08 11.32 -1.68
N THR A 302 4.62 10.07 -1.64
CA THR A 302 5.48 8.90 -1.43
C THR A 302 6.59 8.88 -2.48
N HIS A 303 7.81 9.19 -2.05
CA HIS A 303 8.98 9.08 -2.90
C HIS A 303 9.29 7.60 -3.15
N PHE A 304 9.57 7.28 -4.41
CA PHE A 304 9.99 5.95 -4.83
C PHE A 304 11.35 6.09 -5.54
N PRO A 305 12.39 5.39 -5.09
CA PRO A 305 13.75 5.63 -5.54
C PRO A 305 13.96 5.15 -6.98
N SER A 306 14.99 5.67 -7.66
CA SER A 306 15.52 5.05 -8.88
C SER A 306 16.13 3.67 -8.56
N PRO A 307 16.28 2.76 -9.54
CA PRO A 307 16.99 1.50 -9.35
C PRO A 307 18.39 1.70 -8.77
N LYS A 308 19.11 2.73 -9.23
CA LYS A 308 20.43 3.09 -8.70
C LYS A 308 20.35 3.51 -7.23
N SER A 309 19.50 4.49 -6.88
CA SER A 309 19.35 4.96 -5.50
C SER A 309 18.88 3.86 -4.54
N ALA A 310 18.07 2.91 -5.02
CA ALA A 310 17.65 1.75 -4.24
C ALA A 310 18.82 0.83 -3.86
N VAL A 311 19.84 0.70 -4.71
CA VAL A 311 21.08 -0.04 -4.40
C VAL A 311 22.03 0.79 -3.55
N GLU A 312 22.15 2.10 -3.80
CA GLU A 312 23.00 2.99 -2.99
C GLU A 312 22.56 3.04 -1.52
N ALA A 313 21.27 2.87 -1.24
CA ALA A 313 20.74 2.74 0.12
C ALA A 313 21.24 1.49 0.89
N LEU A 314 21.95 0.57 0.23
CA LEU A 314 22.57 -0.60 0.85
C LEU A 314 24.00 -0.36 1.36
N LEU A 315 24.62 0.77 0.95
CA LEU A 315 25.99 1.17 1.32
C LEU A 315 26.04 1.77 2.73
#